data_AF-K2AAA3-F1
#
_entry.id   AF-K2AAA3-F1
#
_cell.length_a   1.000
_cell.length_b   1.000
_cell.length_c   1.000
_cell.angle_alpha   90.00
_cell.angle_beta   90.00
_cell.angle_gamma   90.00
#
_symmetry.space_group_name_H-M   'P 1'
#
loop_
_entity.id
_entity.type
_entity.pdbx_description
1 polymer ?
#
loop_
_entity_poly.entity_id
_entity_poly.type
_entity_poly.pdbx_seq_one_letter_code
_entity_poly.pdbx_strand_id
1 'polypeptide(L)'
;MPEAKLKRFQDEFSLSEYDAEILTREKSMADYFENALIDGEEFGTSAKQIANYIINKKPNIEEILPSQLIQNIVKTSRVSDVDETKLNEVIDKVISENPKAVEDYKKGKENVIMFLVGQIMRQFPEKIDSGKVKAVLTAKLK
;
A
#
# COMPACT_ATOMS: atom_id res chain seq x y z
N MET A 1 2.16 29.02 -13.50
CA MET A 1 0.81 29.25 -12.92
C MET A 1 0.32 27.95 -12.29
N PRO A 2 -0.34 27.98 -11.13
CA PRO A 2 -0.89 26.79 -10.47
C PRO A 2 -1.79 25.94 -11.38
N GLU A 3 -2.64 26.58 -12.21
CA GLU A 3 -3.52 25.91 -13.17
C GLU A 3 -2.76 25.05 -14.21
N ALA A 4 -1.60 25.53 -14.68
CA ALA A 4 -0.76 24.76 -15.59
C ALA A 4 -0.13 23.54 -14.91
N LYS A 5 0.26 23.66 -13.63
CA LYS A 5 0.75 22.52 -12.84
C LYS A 5 -0.37 21.50 -12.57
N LEU A 6 -1.57 21.97 -12.25
CA LEU A 6 -2.74 21.11 -12.00
C LEU A 6 -3.06 20.23 -13.21
N LYS A 7 -3.10 20.82 -14.41
CA LYS A 7 -3.33 20.06 -15.64
C LYS A 7 -2.20 19.07 -15.91
N ARG A 8 -0.95 19.50 -15.74
CA ARG A 8 0.23 18.64 -15.89
C ARG A 8 0.19 17.43 -14.96
N PHE A 9 -0.22 17.61 -13.71
CA PHE A 9 -0.28 16.53 -12.72
C PHE A 9 -1.36 15.49 -13.06
N GLN A 10 -2.45 15.89 -13.69
CA GLN A 10 -3.44 14.95 -14.20
C GLN A 10 -2.92 14.20 -15.42
N ASP A 11 -2.41 14.94 -16.41
CA ASP A 11 -2.02 14.39 -17.71
C ASP A 11 -0.76 13.50 -17.62
N GLU A 12 0.29 13.95 -16.94
CA GLU A 12 1.59 13.24 -16.87
C GLU A 12 1.63 12.19 -15.77
N PHE A 13 0.93 12.43 -14.64
CA PHE A 13 1.04 11.58 -13.46
C PHE A 13 -0.23 10.78 -13.16
N SER A 14 -1.26 10.89 -14.01
CA SER A 14 -2.55 10.19 -13.85
C SER A 14 -3.18 10.40 -12.47
N LEU A 15 -2.97 11.58 -11.89
CA LEU A 15 -3.59 11.98 -10.63
C LEU A 15 -5.04 12.39 -10.87
N SER A 16 -5.89 12.16 -9.88
CA SER A 16 -7.25 12.71 -9.92
C SER A 16 -7.20 14.24 -9.85
N GLU A 17 -8.24 14.91 -10.36
CA GLU A 17 -8.37 16.36 -10.26
C GLU A 17 -8.22 16.82 -8.80
N TYR A 18 -8.87 16.12 -7.87
CA TYR A 18 -8.81 16.39 -6.44
C TYR A 18 -7.38 16.28 -5.86
N ASP A 19 -6.66 15.20 -6.19
CA ASP A 19 -5.29 15.01 -5.71
C ASP A 19 -4.33 16.06 -6.29
N ALA A 20 -4.49 16.36 -7.59
CA ALA A 20 -3.71 17.39 -8.27
C ALA A 20 -3.98 18.78 -7.69
N GLU A 21 -5.25 19.10 -7.36
CA GLU A 21 -5.62 20.35 -6.72
C GLU A 21 -4.96 20.51 -5.34
N ILE A 22 -4.99 19.46 -4.50
CA ILE A 22 -4.34 19.49 -3.19
C ILE A 22 -2.84 19.77 -3.32
N LEU A 23 -2.16 19.07 -4.23
CA LEU A 23 -0.70 19.18 -4.38
C LEU A 23 -0.26 20.50 -5.02
N THR A 24 -1.12 21.15 -5.79
CA THR A 24 -0.81 22.40 -6.50
C THR A 24 -1.35 23.65 -5.81
N ARG A 25 -2.06 23.50 -4.68
CA ARG A 25 -2.65 24.60 -3.92
C ARG A 25 -1.61 25.58 -3.40
N GLU A 26 -0.49 25.07 -2.91
CA GLU A 26 0.64 25.88 -2.43
C GLU A 26 1.88 25.61 -3.25
N LYS A 27 2.65 26.68 -3.54
CA LYS A 27 3.88 26.57 -4.30
C LYS A 27 4.89 25.63 -3.63
N SER A 28 5.04 25.75 -2.31
CA SER A 28 5.93 24.90 -1.48
C SER A 28 5.58 23.42 -1.63
N MET A 29 4.29 23.07 -1.54
CA MET A 29 3.81 21.69 -1.69
C MET A 29 4.04 21.15 -3.11
N ALA A 30 3.77 21.97 -4.13
CA ALA A 30 3.97 21.59 -5.52
C ALA A 30 5.45 21.33 -5.82
N ASP A 31 6.32 22.24 -5.39
CA ASP A 31 7.77 22.12 -5.56
C ASP A 31 8.31 20.93 -4.76
N TYR A 32 7.79 20.68 -3.55
CA TYR A 32 8.14 19.51 -2.75
C TYR A 32 7.79 18.18 -3.45
N PHE A 33 6.57 18.07 -3.98
CA PHE A 33 6.14 16.90 -4.73
C PHE A 33 7.00 16.67 -5.98
N GLU A 34 7.29 17.73 -6.73
CA GLU A 34 8.16 17.66 -7.92
C GLU A 34 9.58 17.19 -7.58
N ASN A 35 10.17 17.67 -6.48
CA ASN A 35 11.47 17.18 -6.02
C ASN A 35 11.41 15.71 -5.56
N ALA A 36 10.31 15.31 -4.90
CA ALA A 36 10.11 13.91 -4.52
C ALA A 36 9.97 12.98 -5.74
N LEU A 37 9.41 13.46 -6.87
CA LEU A 37 9.37 12.68 -8.12
C LEU A 37 10.78 12.36 -8.63
N ILE A 38 11.70 13.33 -8.56
CA ILE A 38 13.10 13.16 -8.97
C ILE A 38 13.77 12.09 -8.10
N ASP A 39 13.69 12.24 -6.78
CA ASP A 39 14.28 11.27 -5.84
C ASP A 39 13.60 9.89 -5.96
N GLY A 40 12.30 9.87 -6.29
CA GLY A 40 11.50 8.66 -6.44
C GLY A 40 11.89 7.79 -7.63
N GLU A 41 12.45 8.38 -8.68
CA GLU A 41 12.86 7.69 -9.91
C GLU A 41 13.90 6.60 -9.62
N GLU A 42 14.89 6.90 -8.77
CA GLU A 42 15.94 5.95 -8.35
C GLU A 42 15.35 4.70 -7.68
N PHE A 43 14.26 4.86 -6.94
CA PHE A 43 13.63 3.78 -6.17
C PHE A 43 12.42 3.16 -6.88
N GLY A 44 12.13 3.55 -8.12
CA GLY A 44 10.94 3.11 -8.86
C GLY A 44 9.62 3.48 -8.16
N THR A 45 9.60 4.56 -7.38
CA THR A 45 8.40 5.02 -6.67
C THR A 45 7.56 5.87 -7.60
N SER A 46 6.36 5.41 -7.93
CA SER A 46 5.48 6.13 -8.87
C SER A 46 4.96 7.45 -8.31
N ALA A 47 4.66 8.39 -9.20
CA ALA A 47 4.04 9.68 -8.85
C ALA A 47 2.77 9.52 -8.01
N LYS A 48 1.95 8.52 -8.32
CA LYS A 48 0.74 8.18 -7.57
C LYS A 48 1.03 7.72 -6.14
N GLN A 49 2.10 6.94 -5.92
CA GLN A 49 2.51 6.55 -4.57
C GLN A 49 2.95 7.75 -3.73
N ILE A 50 3.71 8.66 -4.33
CA ILE A 50 4.20 9.88 -3.68
C ILE A 50 3.02 10.81 -3.33
N ALA A 51 2.14 11.07 -4.30
CA ALA A 51 0.93 11.87 -4.13
C ALA A 51 0.05 11.31 -3.00
N ASN A 52 -0.25 10.01 -3.06
CA ASN A 52 -1.04 9.33 -2.03
C ASN A 52 -0.40 9.43 -0.65
N TYR A 53 0.94 9.33 -0.54
CA TYR A 53 1.62 9.44 0.73
C TYR A 53 1.50 10.87 1.30
N ILE A 54 1.81 11.89 0.50
CA ILE A 54 1.73 13.29 0.92
C ILE A 54 0.31 13.64 1.37
N ILE A 55 -0.71 13.27 0.59
CA ILE A 55 -2.10 13.61 0.85
C ILE A 55 -2.64 12.89 2.11
N ASN A 56 -2.34 11.60 2.25
CA ASN A 56 -2.91 10.79 3.34
C ASN A 56 -2.11 10.88 4.65
N LYS A 57 -0.78 11.01 4.58
CA LYS A 57 0.09 11.06 5.76
C LYS A 57 0.40 12.47 6.22
N LYS A 58 0.22 13.47 5.34
CA LYS A 58 0.45 14.90 5.63
C LYS A 58 1.79 15.14 6.37
N PRO A 59 2.92 14.70 5.77
CA PRO A 59 4.23 14.89 6.36
C PRO A 59 4.52 16.38 6.56
N ASN A 60 5.32 16.72 7.58
CA ASN A 60 5.84 18.07 7.71
C ASN A 60 6.92 18.30 6.63
N ILE A 61 6.55 18.97 5.54
CA ILE A 61 7.42 19.18 4.37
C ILE A 61 8.59 20.14 4.64
N GLU A 62 8.54 20.88 5.75
CA GLU A 62 9.64 21.76 6.19
C GLU A 62 10.73 20.97 6.94
N GLU A 63 10.38 19.84 7.54
CA GLU A 63 11.30 19.00 8.33
C GLU A 63 11.75 17.75 7.56
N ILE A 64 10.87 17.17 6.75
CA ILE A 64 11.12 15.90 6.07
C ILE A 64 11.55 16.20 4.64
N LEU A 65 12.81 15.94 4.31
CA LEU A 65 13.33 16.07 2.95
C LEU A 65 12.61 15.11 1.97
N PRO A 66 12.48 15.48 0.68
CA PRO A 66 11.89 14.60 -0.34
C PRO A 66 12.51 13.20 -0.39
N SER A 67 13.83 13.10 -0.37
CA SER A 67 14.55 11.82 -0.33
C SER A 67 14.20 10.98 0.90
N GLN A 68 14.05 11.60 2.08
CA GLN A 68 13.63 10.93 3.31
C GLN A 68 12.18 10.42 3.20
N LEU A 69 11.29 11.19 2.57
CA LEU A 69 9.93 10.77 2.27
C LEU A 69 9.91 9.56 1.33
N ILE A 70 10.73 9.55 0.28
CA ILE A 70 10.86 8.39 -0.63
C ILE A 70 11.34 7.16 0.14
N GLN A 71 12.37 7.28 0.98
CA GLN A 71 12.80 6.16 1.82
C GLN A 71 11.67 5.63 2.71
N ASN A 72 10.84 6.49 3.26
CA ASN A 72 9.69 6.08 4.07
C ASN A 72 8.62 5.36 3.23
N ILE A 73 8.34 5.84 2.01
CA ILE A 73 7.42 5.17 1.07
C ILE A 73 7.94 3.79 0.70
N VAL A 74 9.23 3.67 0.36
CA VAL A 74 9.85 2.39 0.01
C VAL A 74 9.80 1.42 1.18
N LYS A 75 10.19 1.86 2.39
CA LYS A 75 10.15 1.03 3.60
C LYS A 75 8.74 0.51 3.91
N THR A 76 7.72 1.35 3.75
CA THR A 76 6.32 0.97 4.02
C THR A 76 5.65 0.19 2.88
N SER A 77 6.15 0.34 1.65
CA SER A 77 5.60 -0.35 0.48
C SER A 77 6.19 -1.74 0.29
N ARG A 78 7.42 -1.97 0.78
CA ARG A 78 8.11 -3.26 0.70
C ARG A 78 7.26 -4.36 1.31
N VAL A 79 7.07 -5.40 0.52
CA VAL A 79 6.52 -6.67 0.96
C VAL A 79 7.68 -7.47 1.52
N SER A 80 7.62 -7.81 2.80
CA SER A 80 8.64 -8.62 3.46
C SER A 80 8.42 -10.10 3.13
N ASP A 81 9.53 -10.81 2.93
CA ASP A 81 9.51 -12.27 2.95
C ASP A 81 9.12 -12.74 4.35
N VAL A 82 8.12 -13.61 4.40
CA VAL A 82 7.68 -14.24 5.64
C VAL A 82 8.26 -15.64 5.71
N ASP A 83 8.85 -15.95 6.86
CA ASP A 83 9.23 -17.32 7.21
C ASP A 83 8.04 -18.28 7.03
N GLU A 84 8.24 -19.36 6.28
CA GLU A 84 7.16 -20.27 5.93
C GLU A 84 6.60 -20.99 7.15
N THR A 85 7.43 -21.29 8.15
CA THR A 85 6.98 -21.94 9.39
C THR A 85 6.02 -21.02 10.13
N LYS A 86 6.41 -19.77 10.37
CA LYS A 86 5.56 -18.76 11.02
C LYS A 86 4.27 -18.49 10.23
N LEU A 87 4.35 -18.43 8.90
CA LEU A 87 3.16 -18.26 8.06
C LEU A 87 2.17 -19.42 8.25
N ASN A 88 2.67 -20.65 8.23
CA ASN A 88 1.82 -21.84 8.41
C ASN A 88 1.19 -21.87 9.81
N GLU A 89 1.94 -21.56 10.87
CA GLU A 89 1.42 -21.50 12.25
C GLU A 89 0.27 -20.49 12.38
N VAL A 90 0.44 -19.29 11.82
CA VAL A 90 -0.61 -18.26 11.85
C VAL A 90 -1.83 -18.70 11.04
N ILE A 91 -1.63 -19.31 9.87
CA ILE A 91 -2.75 -19.82 9.06
C ILE A 91 -3.53 -20.88 9.83
N ASP A 92 -2.86 -21.84 10.45
CA ASP A 92 -3.52 -22.92 11.21
C ASP A 92 -4.30 -22.36 12.41
N LYS A 93 -3.73 -21.37 13.09
CA LYS A 93 -4.43 -20.64 14.14
C LYS A 93 -5.71 -19.96 13.60
N VAL A 94 -5.60 -19.17 12.52
CA VAL A 94 -6.76 -18.47 11.95
C VAL A 94 -7.84 -19.43 11.45
N ILE A 95 -7.47 -20.56 10.85
CA ILE A 95 -8.41 -21.61 10.43
C ILE A 95 -9.18 -22.15 11.64
N SER A 96 -8.48 -22.47 12.73
CA SER A 96 -9.12 -23.03 13.93
C SER A 96 -10.02 -22.03 14.67
N GLU A 97 -9.66 -20.74 14.65
CA GLU A 97 -10.46 -19.66 15.25
C GLU A 97 -11.68 -19.25 14.40
N ASN A 98 -11.74 -19.65 13.13
CA ASN A 98 -12.79 -19.21 12.18
C ASN A 98 -13.53 -20.37 11.47
N PRO A 99 -14.07 -21.36 12.21
CA PRO A 99 -14.64 -22.57 11.61
C PRO A 99 -15.80 -22.30 10.63
N LYS A 100 -16.65 -21.30 10.92
CA LYS A 100 -17.77 -20.93 10.04
C LYS A 100 -17.31 -20.38 8.70
N ALA A 101 -16.25 -19.56 8.69
CA ALA A 101 -15.69 -19.01 7.47
C ALA A 101 -15.04 -20.10 6.61
N VAL A 102 -14.39 -21.08 7.25
CA VAL A 102 -13.84 -22.26 6.58
C VAL A 102 -14.95 -23.09 5.94
N GLU A 103 -16.04 -23.35 6.66
CA GLU A 103 -17.20 -24.08 6.13
C GLU A 103 -17.86 -23.34 4.96
N ASP A 104 -18.07 -22.03 5.08
CA ASP A 104 -18.63 -21.19 4.02
C ASP A 104 -17.76 -21.24 2.75
N TYR A 105 -16.42 -21.21 2.90
CA TYR A 105 -15.49 -21.35 1.77
C TYR A 105 -15.64 -22.72 1.11
N LYS A 106 -15.68 -23.80 1.89
CA LYS A 106 -15.86 -25.17 1.37
C LYS A 106 -17.21 -25.38 0.68
N LYS A 107 -18.22 -24.57 1.01
CA LYS A 107 -19.53 -24.52 0.33
C LYS A 107 -19.54 -23.66 -0.93
N GLY A 108 -18.40 -23.12 -1.36
CA GLY A 108 -18.24 -22.34 -2.58
C GLY A 108 -18.43 -20.83 -2.40
N LYS A 109 -18.54 -20.30 -1.18
CA LYS A 109 -18.57 -18.85 -0.94
C LYS A 109 -17.15 -18.28 -0.96
N GLU A 110 -16.54 -18.23 -2.14
CA GLU A 110 -15.12 -17.86 -2.29
C GLU A 110 -14.75 -16.51 -1.68
N ASN A 111 -15.68 -15.54 -1.64
CA ASN A 111 -15.43 -14.21 -1.08
C ASN A 111 -14.98 -14.22 0.39
N VAL A 112 -15.33 -15.26 1.16
CA VAL A 112 -14.92 -15.38 2.56
C VAL A 112 -13.40 -15.60 2.72
N ILE A 113 -12.71 -16.03 1.64
CA ILE A 113 -11.26 -16.21 1.67
C ILE A 113 -10.53 -14.90 1.96
N MET A 114 -11.04 -13.78 1.44
CA MET A 114 -10.40 -12.47 1.64
C MET A 114 -10.57 -11.97 3.08
N PHE A 115 -11.64 -12.38 3.76
CA PHE A 115 -11.79 -12.15 5.20
C PHE A 115 -10.71 -12.89 5.99
N LEU A 116 -10.49 -14.19 5.69
CA LEU A 116 -9.45 -14.99 6.35
C LEU A 116 -8.04 -14.48 6.05
N VAL A 117 -7.75 -14.12 4.81
CA VAL A 117 -6.48 -13.46 4.41
C VAL A 117 -6.26 -12.20 5.23
N GLY A 118 -7.28 -11.36 5.40
CA GLY A 118 -7.20 -10.17 6.25
C GLY A 118 -6.91 -10.47 7.71
N GLN A 119 -7.49 -11.52 8.29
CA GLN A 119 -7.20 -11.97 9.66
C GLN A 119 -5.75 -12.46 9.80
N ILE A 120 -5.25 -13.23 8.82
CA ILE A 120 -3.86 -13.71 8.80
C ILE A 120 -2.89 -12.54 8.73
N MET A 121 -3.10 -11.60 7.80
CA MET A 121 -2.21 -10.46 7.60
C MET A 121 -2.12 -9.56 8.84
N ARG A 122 -3.18 -9.45 9.65
CA ARG A 122 -3.17 -8.66 10.90
C ARG A 122 -2.24 -9.24 11.98
N GLN A 123 -1.83 -10.49 11.88
CA GLN A 123 -0.91 -11.13 12.82
C GLN A 123 0.57 -10.82 12.50
N PHE A 124 0.83 -10.15 11.37
CA PHE A 124 2.17 -9.74 10.96
C PHE A 124 2.32 -8.22 11.10
N PRO A 125 3.35 -7.73 11.82
CA PRO A 125 3.61 -6.30 11.91
C PRO A 125 4.17 -5.73 10.59
N GLU A 126 4.91 -6.54 9.84
CA GLU A 126 5.35 -6.25 8.48
C GLU A 126 4.25 -6.44 7.43
N LYS A 127 4.37 -5.72 6.31
CA LYS A 127 3.52 -5.93 5.14
C LYS A 127 3.96 -7.21 4.42
N ILE A 128 3.02 -8.12 4.21
CA ILE A 128 3.27 -9.43 3.59
C ILE A 128 2.47 -9.61 2.30
N ASP A 129 2.88 -10.55 1.44
CA ASP A 129 2.23 -10.78 0.15
C ASP A 129 0.87 -11.45 0.33
N SER A 130 -0.21 -10.71 0.12
CA SER A 130 -1.58 -11.24 0.23
C SER A 130 -1.90 -12.36 -0.77
N GLY A 131 -1.26 -12.37 -1.95
CA GLY A 131 -1.38 -13.41 -2.95
C GLY A 131 -0.71 -14.70 -2.49
N LYS A 132 0.49 -14.63 -1.91
CA LYS A 132 1.17 -15.76 -1.26
C LYS A 132 0.32 -16.31 -0.11
N VAL A 133 -0.16 -15.44 0.78
CA VAL A 133 -1.03 -15.83 1.91
C VAL A 133 -2.28 -16.55 1.41
N LYS A 134 -2.96 -15.99 0.40
CA LYS A 134 -4.14 -16.61 -0.21
C LYS A 134 -3.82 -17.97 -0.82
N ALA A 135 -2.70 -18.09 -1.55
CA ALA A 135 -2.30 -19.34 -2.18
C ALA A 135 -2.07 -20.46 -1.14
N VAL A 136 -1.33 -20.17 -0.07
CA VAL A 136 -1.07 -21.14 1.02
C VAL A 136 -2.36 -21.49 1.76
N LEU A 137 -3.17 -20.49 2.11
CA LEU A 137 -4.46 -20.71 2.77
C LEU A 137 -5.39 -21.59 1.91
N THR A 138 -5.57 -21.26 0.63
CA THR A 138 -6.41 -22.04 -0.28
C THR A 138 -5.89 -23.47 -0.43
N ALA A 139 -4.57 -23.69 -0.47
CA ALA A 139 -3.99 -25.03 -0.52
C ALA A 139 -4.34 -25.87 0.73
N LYS A 140 -4.36 -25.26 1.92
CA LYS A 140 -4.75 -25.91 3.18
C LYS A 140 -6.26 -26.16 3.32
N LEU A 141 -7.10 -25.40 2.61
CA LEU A 141 -8.56 -25.50 2.70
C LEU A 141 -9.20 -26.44 1.67
N LYS A 142 -8.44 -26.87 0.65
CA LYS A 142 -8.82 -27.94 -0.28
C LYS A 142 -8.89 -29.28 0.46
#